data_AF-A0A9P5MHQ7-F1
#
_entry.id   AF-A0A9P5MHQ7-F1
#
_cell.length_a   1.000
_cell.length_b   1.000
_cell.length_c   1.000
_cell.angle_alpha   90.00
_cell.angle_beta   90.00
_cell.angle_gamma   90.00
#
_symmetry.space_group_name_H-M   'P 1'
#
loop_
_entity.id
_entity.type
_entity.pdbx_description
1 polymer ?
#
loop_
_entity_poly.entity_id
_entity_poly.type
_entity_poly.pdbx_seq_one_letter_code
_entity_poly.pdbx_strand_id
1 'polypeptide(L)'
;MSHKITKLKASGKRATRLSLAGYSLGGLIARYAIKMLDDEGYFNEIQPISFTTFASPWIGIPGIDSDIRKTLQSISALGLGRSGEHLFILDGTEKQSPLLMRLASPEYTNALSKFQRVDIYANA
;
A
#
# COMPACT_ATOMS: atom_id res chain seq x y z
N MET A 1 2.99 11.57 8.69
CA MET A 1 2.93 10.90 10.01
C MET A 1 3.86 11.53 11.06
N SER A 2 5.01 12.11 10.65
CA SER A 2 5.98 12.80 11.52
C SER A 2 5.36 13.66 12.64
N HIS A 3 4.42 14.55 12.33
CA HIS A 3 3.78 15.43 13.34
C HIS A 3 3.15 14.70 14.53
N LYS A 4 2.53 13.53 14.31
CA LYS A 4 1.80 12.81 15.37
C LYS A 4 2.76 12.06 16.30
N ILE A 5 3.86 11.56 15.76
CA ILE A 5 4.92 10.90 16.55
C ILE A 5 5.73 11.94 17.33
N THR A 6 6.00 13.10 16.73
CA THR A 6 6.62 14.23 17.43
C THR A 6 5.74 14.71 18.60
N LYS A 7 4.42 14.79 18.41
CA LYS A 7 3.48 15.07 19.52
C LYS A 7 3.52 14.01 20.63
N LEU A 8 3.60 12.72 20.28
CA LEU A 8 3.74 11.66 21.28
C LEU A 8 5.04 11.83 22.08
N LYS A 9 6.17 12.04 21.38
CA LYS A 9 7.48 12.28 22.00
C LYS A 9 7.43 13.50 22.94
N ALA A 10 6.80 14.60 22.50
CA ALA A 10 6.64 15.81 23.32
C ALA A 10 5.78 15.59 24.58
N SER A 11 4.86 14.62 24.56
CA SER A 11 4.07 14.20 25.72
C SER A 11 4.74 13.13 26.61
N GLY A 12 6.03 12.85 26.38
CA GLY A 12 6.78 11.81 27.10
C GLY A 12 6.45 10.37 26.70
N LYS A 13 5.58 10.17 25.69
CA LYS A 13 5.17 8.85 25.20
C LYS A 13 6.01 8.45 23.98
N ARG A 14 6.45 7.19 23.91
CA ARG A 14 7.17 6.65 22.75
C ARG A 14 6.35 5.53 22.11
N ALA A 15 6.12 5.62 20.81
CA ALA A 15 5.63 4.49 20.03
C ALA A 15 6.78 3.50 19.84
N THR A 16 6.63 2.28 20.33
CA THR A 16 7.68 1.24 20.28
C THR A 16 7.34 0.11 19.32
N ARG A 17 6.07 -0.02 18.96
CA ARG A 17 5.53 -1.10 18.13
C ARG A 17 4.55 -0.53 17.10
N LEU A 18 4.61 -1.06 15.88
CA LEU A 18 3.71 -0.70 14.80
C LEU A 18 3.01 -1.94 14.24
N SER A 19 1.69 -1.89 14.22
CA SER A 19 0.86 -2.81 13.44
C SER A 19 0.04 -2.01 12.43
N LEU A 20 -0.06 -2.52 11.22
CA LEU A 20 -0.82 -1.92 10.13
C LEU A 20 -1.88 -2.91 9.65
N ALA A 21 -3.08 -2.39 9.42
CA ALA A 21 -4.17 -3.14 8.80
C ALA A 21 -4.67 -2.40 7.56
N GLY A 22 -4.93 -3.13 6.48
CA GLY A 22 -5.47 -2.57 5.24
C GLY A 22 -6.69 -3.38 4.76
N TYR A 23 -7.75 -2.70 4.37
CA TYR A 23 -8.93 -3.31 3.76
C TYR A 23 -9.05 -2.88 2.30
N SER A 24 -9.31 -3.83 1.40
CA SER A 24 -9.44 -3.58 -0.02
C SER A 24 -8.20 -2.83 -0.56
N LEU A 25 -8.39 -1.75 -1.32
CA LEU A 25 -7.31 -0.88 -1.80
C LEU A 25 -6.40 -0.35 -0.68
N GLY A 26 -6.92 -0.22 0.55
CA GLY A 26 -6.15 0.19 1.71
C GLY A 26 -4.94 -0.70 2.00
N GLY A 27 -4.97 -1.98 1.62
CA GLY A 27 -3.79 -2.86 1.72
C GLY A 27 -2.64 -2.45 0.79
N LEU A 28 -2.96 -2.04 -0.44
CA LEU A 28 -1.96 -1.55 -1.39
C LEU A 28 -1.37 -0.21 -0.93
N ILE A 29 -2.22 0.69 -0.43
CA ILE A 29 -1.79 1.99 0.14
C ILE A 29 -0.91 1.76 1.37
N ALA A 30 -1.29 0.84 2.26
CA ALA A 30 -0.50 0.52 3.45
C ALA A 30 0.85 -0.07 3.07
N ARG A 31 0.92 -0.95 2.07
CA ARG A 31 2.20 -1.47 1.55
C ARG A 31 3.10 -0.37 0.98
N TYR A 32 2.51 0.59 0.26
CA TYR A 32 3.26 1.77 -0.19
C TYR A 32 3.81 2.57 1.00
N ALA A 33 2.97 2.83 2.00
CA ALA A 33 3.36 3.58 3.19
C ALA A 33 4.47 2.87 4.00
N ILE A 34 4.46 1.53 4.06
CA ILE A 34 5.52 0.74 4.71
C ILE A 34 6.89 1.06 4.13
N LYS A 35 7.00 1.13 2.80
CA LYS A 35 8.27 1.49 2.14
C LYS A 35 8.71 2.91 2.47
N MET A 36 7.79 3.86 2.46
CA MET A 36 8.09 5.25 2.82
C MET A 36 8.56 5.39 4.28
N LEU A 37 7.92 4.67 5.20
CA LEU A 37 8.35 4.62 6.59
C LEU A 37 9.75 4.01 6.72
N ASP A 38 10.03 2.97 5.94
CA ASP A 38 11.34 2.33 5.94
C ASP A 38 12.45 3.26 5.42
N ASP A 39 12.18 3.98 4.32
CA ASP A 39 13.11 4.95 3.74
C ASP A 39 13.40 6.13 4.69
N GLU A 40 12.41 6.54 5.48
CA GLU A 40 12.56 7.54 6.54
C GLU A 40 13.26 6.99 7.80
N GLY A 41 13.61 5.70 7.82
CA GLY A 41 14.33 5.07 8.93
C GLY A 41 13.46 4.79 10.17
N TYR A 42 12.13 4.84 10.05
CA TYR A 42 11.21 4.66 11.19
C TYR A 42 11.39 3.31 11.90
N PHE A 43 11.72 2.26 11.14
CA PHE A 43 11.88 0.91 11.69
C PHE A 43 13.19 0.73 12.48
N ASN A 44 14.05 1.74 12.55
CA ASN A 44 15.21 1.75 13.45
C ASN A 44 14.81 2.04 14.91
N GLU A 45 13.72 2.77 15.12
CA GLU A 45 13.22 3.16 16.46
C GLU A 45 11.96 2.39 16.87
N ILE A 46 11.16 1.95 15.90
CA ILE A 46 9.87 1.31 16.12
C ILE A 46 9.91 -0.10 15.56
N GLN A 47 9.51 -1.09 16.37
CA GLN A 47 9.45 -2.47 15.94
C GLN A 47 8.20 -2.73 15.08
N PRO A 48 8.33 -3.10 13.78
CA PRO A 48 7.21 -3.52 12.97
C PRO A 48 6.72 -4.92 13.41
N ILE A 49 5.48 -5.00 13.88
CA ILE A 49 4.90 -6.22 14.47
C ILE A 49 4.07 -6.98 13.45
N SER A 50 3.00 -6.38 12.93
CA SER A 50 2.12 -7.07 11.97
C SER A 50 1.65 -6.16 10.86
N PHE A 51 1.61 -6.71 9.65
CA PHE A 51 0.92 -6.12 8.53
C PHE A 51 -0.18 -7.09 8.07
N THR A 52 -1.43 -6.71 8.27
CA THR A 52 -2.59 -7.56 7.99
C THR A 52 -3.44 -6.92 6.91
N THR A 53 -3.86 -7.69 5.91
CA THR A 53 -4.73 -7.18 4.85
C THR A 53 -5.97 -8.04 4.69
N PHE A 54 -7.05 -7.40 4.26
CA PHE A 54 -8.36 -8.03 4.06
C PHE A 54 -8.91 -7.63 2.70
N ALA A 55 -9.28 -8.62 1.88
CA ALA A 55 -9.87 -8.42 0.56
C ALA A 55 -9.08 -7.46 -0.35
N SER A 56 -7.75 -7.41 -0.18
CA SER A 56 -6.89 -6.50 -0.93
C SER A 56 -6.59 -7.02 -2.34
N PRO A 57 -6.74 -6.20 -3.39
CA PRO A 57 -6.55 -6.62 -4.78
C PRO A 57 -5.06 -6.63 -5.15
N TRP A 58 -4.32 -7.64 -4.70
CA TRP A 58 -2.86 -7.72 -4.83
C TRP A 58 -2.32 -7.68 -6.26
N ILE A 59 -3.09 -8.23 -7.21
CA ILE A 59 -2.74 -8.28 -8.64
C ILE A 59 -3.45 -7.19 -9.45
N GLY A 60 -4.15 -6.27 -8.78
CA GLY A 60 -5.04 -5.32 -9.44
C GLY A 60 -6.20 -6.04 -10.14
N ILE A 61 -6.71 -5.41 -11.19
CA ILE A 61 -7.68 -6.04 -12.10
C ILE A 61 -6.94 -6.38 -13.41
N PRO A 62 -6.52 -7.65 -13.62
CA PRO A 62 -5.83 -8.04 -14.84
C PRO A 62 -6.75 -7.93 -16.06
N GLY A 63 -6.13 -7.72 -17.23
CA GLY A 63 -6.75 -7.35 -18.50
C GLY A 63 -8.07 -8.04 -18.82
N ILE A 64 -9.16 -7.30 -18.61
CA ILE A 64 -10.49 -7.62 -19.13
C ILE A 64 -10.55 -7.16 -20.59
N ASP A 65 -11.26 -7.87 -21.46
CA ASP A 65 -11.45 -7.57 -22.88
C ASP A 65 -11.68 -6.08 -23.17
N SER A 66 -11.24 -5.64 -24.36
CA SER A 66 -11.08 -4.22 -24.73
C SER A 66 -12.33 -3.35 -24.51
N ASP A 67 -13.52 -3.91 -24.65
CA ASP A 67 -14.78 -3.16 -24.53
C ASP A 67 -15.22 -3.01 -23.07
N ILE A 68 -15.08 -4.05 -22.25
CA ILE A 68 -15.34 -3.96 -20.80
C ILE A 68 -14.28 -3.08 -20.13
N ARG A 69 -13.03 -3.14 -20.59
CA ARG A 69 -11.94 -2.27 -20.12
C ARG A 69 -12.28 -0.80 -20.32
N LYS A 70 -12.81 -0.40 -21.49
CA LYS A 70 -13.20 1.00 -21.74
C LYS A 70 -14.31 1.45 -20.79
N THR A 71 -15.33 0.62 -20.59
CA THR A 71 -16.44 0.91 -19.67
C THR A 71 -15.97 1.02 -18.22
N LEU A 72 -15.14 0.09 -17.76
CA LEU A 72 -14.58 0.11 -16.41
C LEU A 72 -13.58 1.25 -16.22
N GLN A 73 -12.80 1.62 -17.23
CA GLN A 73 -11.95 2.81 -17.21
C GLN A 73 -12.78 4.08 -17.02
N SER A 74 -13.85 4.25 -17.81
CA SER A 74 -14.76 5.39 -17.66
C SER A 74 -15.42 5.42 -16.27
N ILE A 75 -15.87 4.27 -15.75
CA ILE A 75 -16.46 4.19 -14.40
C ILE A 75 -15.42 4.43 -13.30
N SER A 76 -14.18 3.97 -13.49
CA SER A 76 -13.09 4.19 -12.53
C SER A 76 -12.64 5.65 -12.48
N ALA A 77 -12.58 6.33 -13.64
CA ALA A 77 -12.28 7.74 -13.76
C ALA A 77 -13.39 8.62 -13.16
N LEU A 78 -14.66 8.23 -13.31
CA LEU A 78 -15.80 8.98 -12.78
C LEU A 78 -16.15 8.67 -11.30
N GLY A 79 -15.90 7.45 -10.82
CA GLY A 79 -16.35 6.98 -9.50
C GLY A 79 -15.24 6.69 -8.47
N LEU A 80 -14.01 6.43 -8.91
CA LEU A 80 -12.89 6.03 -8.04
C LEU A 80 -11.67 6.97 -8.12
N GLY A 81 -11.60 7.84 -9.13
CA GLY A 81 -10.48 8.76 -9.33
C GLY A 81 -9.13 8.04 -9.47
N ARG A 82 -8.04 8.64 -8.97
CA ARG A 82 -6.68 8.05 -9.01
C ARG A 82 -6.58 6.66 -8.38
N SER A 83 -7.41 6.36 -7.39
CA SER A 83 -7.48 5.04 -6.78
C SER A 83 -7.93 3.95 -7.76
N GLY A 84 -8.79 4.32 -8.72
CA GLY A 84 -9.16 3.46 -9.84
C GLY A 84 -7.98 3.23 -10.79
N GLU A 85 -7.24 4.28 -11.15
CA GLU A 85 -6.07 4.17 -12.02
C GLU A 85 -5.01 3.20 -11.45
N HIS A 86 -4.72 3.29 -10.15
CA HIS A 86 -3.82 2.36 -9.46
C HIS A 86 -4.30 0.90 -9.53
N LEU A 87 -5.62 0.68 -9.43
CA LEU A 87 -6.22 -0.66 -9.42
C LEU A 87 -6.19 -1.32 -10.82
N PHE A 88 -6.36 -0.52 -11.86
CA PHE A 88 -6.35 -0.96 -13.26
C PHE A 88 -4.96 -0.89 -13.92
N ILE A 89 -3.91 -0.54 -13.16
CA ILE A 89 -2.52 -0.44 -13.65
C ILE A 89 -2.42 0.61 -14.79
N LEU A 90 -3.08 1.76 -14.61
CA LEU A 90 -3.17 2.83 -15.61
C LEU A 90 -2.37 4.08 -15.23
N ASP A 91 -1.79 4.10 -14.04
CA ASP A 91 -1.05 5.22 -13.48
C ASP A 91 0.44 5.27 -13.92
N GLY A 92 0.83 4.39 -14.85
CA GLY A 92 2.17 4.36 -15.42
C GLY A 92 2.44 5.54 -16.36
N THR A 93 3.68 6.02 -16.36
CA THR A 93 4.21 7.00 -17.32
C THR A 93 5.47 6.45 -17.98
N GLU A 94 5.97 7.11 -19.04
CA GLU A 94 7.24 6.72 -19.68
C GLU A 94 8.43 6.65 -18.70
N LYS A 95 8.38 7.43 -17.61
CA LYS A 95 9.46 7.55 -16.63
C LYS A 95 9.22 6.72 -15.37
N GLN A 96 8.01 6.20 -15.16
CA GLN A 96 7.64 5.56 -13.90
C GLN A 96 6.62 4.44 -14.14
N SER A 97 6.99 3.23 -13.74
CA SER A 97 6.08 2.09 -13.78
C SER A 97 4.86 2.32 -12.88
N PRO A 98 3.69 1.76 -13.23
CA PRO A 98 2.49 1.76 -12.41
C PRO A 98 2.77 1.38 -10.95
N LEU A 99 2.09 1.99 -10.00
CA LEU A 99 2.29 1.78 -8.57
C LEU A 99 2.23 0.30 -8.21
N LEU A 100 1.22 -0.43 -8.71
CA LEU A 100 1.04 -1.84 -8.40
C LEU A 100 2.25 -2.69 -8.81
N MET A 101 2.85 -2.41 -9.97
CA MET A 101 4.07 -3.09 -10.42
C MET A 101 5.25 -2.75 -9.51
N ARG A 102 5.37 -1.49 -9.10
CA ARG A 102 6.43 -1.07 -8.17
C ARG A 102 6.29 -1.73 -6.81
N LEU A 103 5.07 -1.95 -6.31
CA LEU A 103 4.86 -2.66 -5.05
C LEU A 103 5.41 -4.10 -5.06
N ALA A 104 5.63 -4.69 -6.24
CA ALA A 104 6.26 -5.99 -6.42
C ALA A 104 7.79 -5.94 -6.52
N SER A 105 8.42 -4.75 -6.52
CA SER A 105 9.88 -4.62 -6.59
C SER A 105 10.55 -5.11 -5.29
N PRO A 106 11.85 -5.49 -5.36
CA PRO A 106 12.63 -5.87 -4.20
C PRO A 106 12.63 -4.82 -3.08
N GLU A 107 12.60 -3.53 -3.42
CA GLU A 107 12.67 -2.49 -2.39
C GLU A 107 11.40 -2.48 -1.52
N TYR A 108 10.23 -2.69 -2.10
CA TYR A 108 8.97 -2.78 -1.36
C TYR A 108 8.84 -4.10 -0.60
N THR A 109 9.31 -5.21 -1.17
CA THR A 109 9.30 -6.51 -0.46
C THR A 109 10.27 -6.53 0.72
N ASN A 110 11.43 -5.88 0.61
CA ASN A 110 12.40 -5.79 1.69
C ASN A 110 11.89 -4.94 2.87
N ALA A 111 11.17 -3.84 2.59
CA ALA A 111 10.52 -3.07 3.65
C ALA A 111 9.42 -3.91 4.34
N LEU A 112 8.66 -4.68 3.55
CA LEU A 112 7.61 -5.55 4.06
C LEU A 112 8.15 -6.69 4.93
N SER A 113 9.30 -7.27 4.55
CA SER A 113 9.92 -8.39 5.28
C SER A 113 10.45 -8.00 6.67
N LYS A 114 10.47 -6.71 7.01
CA LYS A 114 10.82 -6.25 8.37
C LYS A 114 9.73 -6.58 9.39
N PHE A 115 8.48 -6.74 8.96
CA PHE A 115 7.37 -7.11 9.83
C PHE A 115 7.51 -8.55 10.33
N GLN A 116 7.29 -8.78 11.63
CA GLN A 116 7.32 -10.14 12.19
C GLN A 116 6.23 -11.04 11.61
N ARG A 117 5.08 -10.46 11.25
CA ARG A 117 3.96 -11.17 10.63
C ARG A 117 3.38 -10.37 9.47
N VAL A 118 3.11 -11.08 8.38
CA VAL A 118 2.38 -10.57 7.23
C VAL A 118 1.21 -11.50 6.96
N ASP A 119 0.01 -11.02 7.24
CA ASP A 119 -1.22 -11.81 7.13
C ASP A 119 -2.05 -11.29 5.95
N ILE A 120 -2.45 -12.20 5.06
CA ILE A 120 -3.26 -11.87 3.89
C ILE A 120 -4.55 -12.69 3.94
N TYR A 121 -5.66 -12.00 4.21
CA TYR A 121 -6.99 -12.58 4.18
C TYR A 121 -7.69 -12.19 2.88
N ALA A 122 -8.06 -13.19 2.10
CA ALA A 122 -8.84 -13.03 0.88
C ALA A 122 -10.07 -13.95 0.94
N ASN A 123 -11.13 -13.60 0.21
CA ASN A 123 -12.20 -14.56 -0.07
C ASN A 123 -11.66 -15.62 -1.04
N ALA A 124 -12.01 -16.87 -0.77
CA ALA A 124 -11.77 -18.00 -1.68
C ALA A 124 -12.71 -17.95 -2.89
#